data_AF-A0A9D5AJN2-F1
#
_entry.id   AF-A0A9D5AJN2-F1
#
_cell.length_a   1.000
_cell.length_b   1.000
_cell.length_c   1.000
_cell.angle_alpha   90.00
_cell.angle_beta   90.00
_cell.angle_gamma   90.00
#
_symmetry.space_group_name_H-M   'P 1'
#
loop_
_entity.id
_entity.type
_entity.pdbx_description
1 polymer ?
#
loop_
_entity_poly.entity_id
_entity_poly.type
_entity_poly.pdbx_seq_one_letter_code
_entity_poly.pdbx_strand_id
1 'polypeptide(L)'
;MEGKKNKILVFGGTGYIGKYMVKASISLGYPTFVYTRPINTKTPSSKIQLCDEFNSLGVTLVEGELEHDRILKVIKQVDIVICTFPYPLVMEQLKIIDAIKVAGNIKRFLPSDFGVEEDKVHPLPPFQVFLDKKIKIRREIEAARIPYTFVSANCFGAYFVNFLLRPYESNKDIVVYGNGETKDLPPPEDIPVSILHSIFVKGDLMNFELGEDDLEASKLYPDYNYTSIDKLLDKFLVDPPPPASASFQ
;
A
#
# COMPACT_ATOMS: atom_id res chain seq x y z
N MET A 1 3.80 -4.18 34.33
CA MET A 1 4.87 -4.51 33.35
C MET A 1 4.27 -4.31 31.99
N GLU A 2 4.76 -3.34 31.22
CA GLU A 2 4.33 -3.17 29.82
C GLU A 2 4.69 -4.45 29.07
N GLY A 3 3.69 -5.13 28.49
CA GLY A 3 3.92 -6.36 27.74
C GLY A 3 4.84 -6.11 26.55
N LYS A 4 5.66 -7.09 26.19
CA LYS A 4 6.55 -6.99 25.03
C LYS A 4 5.71 -6.72 23.76
N LYS A 5 5.90 -5.54 23.15
CA LYS A 5 5.21 -5.17 21.91
C LYS A 5 5.56 -6.13 20.77
N ASN A 6 4.58 -6.37 19.89
CA ASN A 6 4.78 -7.14 18.67
C ASN A 6 5.84 -6.49 17.77
N LYS A 7 6.66 -7.30 17.12
CA LYS A 7 7.63 -6.82 16.13
C LYS A 7 7.00 -6.84 14.74
N ILE A 8 7.18 -5.74 14.00
CA ILE A 8 6.55 -5.54 12.69
C ILE A 8 7.61 -5.56 11.60
N LEU A 9 7.43 -6.39 10.58
CA LEU A 9 8.23 -6.39 9.36
C LEU A 9 7.45 -5.76 8.21
N VAL A 10 8.05 -4.78 7.53
CA VAL A 10 7.46 -4.13 6.36
C VAL A 10 8.27 -4.45 5.09
N PHE A 11 7.67 -5.19 4.16
CA PHE A 11 8.17 -5.33 2.80
C PHE A 11 7.71 -4.14 1.95
N GLY A 12 8.64 -3.54 1.19
CA GLY A 12 8.32 -2.32 0.43
C GLY A 12 8.23 -1.05 1.31
N GLY A 13 8.80 -1.10 2.52
CA GLY A 13 8.76 0.01 3.49
C GLY A 13 9.42 1.31 3.02
N THR A 14 10.20 1.29 1.94
CA THR A 14 10.77 2.50 1.30
C THR A 14 9.92 3.04 0.15
N GLY A 15 8.77 2.42 -0.14
CA GLY A 15 7.81 2.85 -1.15
C GLY A 15 6.88 3.97 -0.68
N TYR A 16 5.99 4.43 -1.58
CA TYR A 16 5.13 5.59 -1.35
C TYR A 16 4.28 5.49 -0.07
N ILE A 17 3.49 4.41 0.08
CA ILE A 17 2.69 4.17 1.29
C ILE A 17 3.52 3.49 2.40
N GLY A 18 4.46 2.63 2.01
CA GLY A 18 5.30 1.86 2.94
C GLY A 18 6.06 2.75 3.93
N LYS A 19 6.57 3.90 3.49
CA LYS A 19 7.30 4.81 4.38
C LYS A 19 6.43 5.36 5.52
N TYR A 20 5.14 5.58 5.27
CA TYR A 20 4.21 6.03 6.29
C TYR A 20 3.86 4.89 7.26
N MET A 21 3.75 3.65 6.76
CA MET A 21 3.56 2.46 7.62
C MET A 21 4.75 2.28 8.58
N VAL A 22 5.98 2.43 8.10
CA VAL A 22 7.19 2.36 8.93
C VAL A 22 7.20 3.47 9.98
N LYS A 23 6.95 4.73 9.56
CA LYS A 23 6.91 5.89 10.47
C LYS A 23 5.81 5.79 11.52
N ALA A 24 4.65 5.23 11.18
CA ALA A 24 3.56 4.99 12.13
C ALA A 24 3.90 3.85 13.11
N SER A 25 4.53 2.77 12.61
CA SER A 25 4.96 1.65 13.45
C SER A 25 5.93 2.11 14.56
N ILE A 26 6.93 2.92 14.20
CA ILE A 26 7.89 3.48 15.17
C ILE A 26 7.25 4.49 16.12
N SER A 27 6.32 5.34 15.65
CA SER A 27 5.69 6.35 16.50
C SER A 27 4.78 5.73 17.56
N LEU A 28 4.20 4.57 17.24
CA LEU A 28 3.45 3.74 18.18
C LEU A 28 4.36 2.86 19.06
N GLY A 29 5.68 2.96 18.90
CA GLY A 29 6.69 2.27 19.71
C GLY A 29 6.86 0.77 19.40
N TYR A 30 6.46 0.30 18.21
CA TYR A 30 6.68 -1.08 17.81
C TYR A 30 8.13 -1.27 17.30
N PRO A 31 8.84 -2.33 17.74
CA PRO A 31 10.09 -2.70 17.09
C PRO A 31 9.85 -3.00 15.61
N THR A 32 10.49 -2.23 14.73
CA THR A 32 10.16 -2.22 13.31
C THR A 32 11.34 -2.70 12.47
N PHE A 33 11.06 -3.60 11.55
CA PHE A 33 11.97 -4.14 10.56
C PHE A 33 11.52 -3.68 9.17
N VAL A 34 12.45 -3.33 8.30
CA VAL A 34 12.16 -3.03 6.89
C VAL A 34 12.99 -3.95 6.02
N TYR A 35 12.31 -4.72 5.18
CA TYR A 35 12.97 -5.51 4.15
C TYR A 35 13.18 -4.66 2.90
N THR A 36 14.42 -4.51 2.48
CA THR A 36 14.79 -3.67 1.33
C THR A 36 15.81 -4.36 0.44
N ARG A 37 15.73 -4.10 -0.87
CA ARG A 37 16.79 -4.50 -1.80
C ARG A 37 18.12 -3.85 -1.39
N PRO A 38 19.26 -4.56 -1.56
CA PRO A 38 20.59 -4.04 -1.22
C PRO A 38 20.85 -2.67 -1.84
N ILE A 39 21.47 -1.78 -1.06
CA ILE A 39 21.86 -0.47 -1.56
C ILE A 39 23.09 -0.63 -2.47
N ASN A 40 23.03 -0.04 -3.65
CA ASN A 40 24.10 -0.08 -4.65
C ASN A 40 24.18 1.25 -5.41
N THR A 41 25.13 1.36 -6.35
CA THR A 41 25.40 2.57 -7.14
C THR A 41 24.22 3.06 -8.00
N LYS A 42 23.23 2.20 -8.28
CA LYS A 42 22.01 2.55 -9.02
C LYS A 42 20.84 2.91 -8.11
N THR A 43 21.02 2.88 -6.80
CA THR A 43 19.96 3.17 -5.84
C THR A 43 19.68 4.68 -5.83
N PRO A 44 18.41 5.11 -5.97
CA PRO A 44 18.06 6.53 -5.92
C PRO A 44 18.49 7.17 -4.59
N SER A 45 18.99 8.39 -4.64
CA SER A 45 19.43 9.15 -3.45
C SER A 45 18.32 9.29 -2.41
N SER A 46 17.07 9.48 -2.85
CA SER A 46 15.90 9.55 -1.97
C SER A 46 15.66 8.27 -1.17
N LYS A 47 15.93 7.10 -1.74
CA LYS A 47 15.85 5.82 -1.03
C LYS A 47 17.00 5.68 -0.02
N ILE A 48 18.21 6.08 -0.38
CA ILE A 48 19.38 6.03 0.52
C ILE A 48 19.11 6.91 1.75
N GLN A 49 18.71 8.17 1.53
CA GLN A 49 18.36 9.11 2.60
C GLN A 49 17.25 8.57 3.51
N LEU A 50 16.23 7.92 2.94
CA LEU A 50 15.15 7.33 3.72
C LEU A 50 15.61 6.11 4.54
N CYS A 51 16.50 5.28 4.00
CA CYS A 51 17.12 4.18 4.76
C CYS A 51 17.97 4.72 5.92
N ASP A 52 18.74 5.79 5.69
CA ASP A 52 19.52 6.45 6.74
C ASP A 52 18.62 7.04 7.82
N GLU A 53 17.53 7.70 7.42
CA GLU A 53 16.49 8.19 8.33
C GLU A 53 15.93 7.03 9.18
N PHE A 54 15.52 5.92 8.55
CA PHE A 54 15.00 4.75 9.26
C PHE A 54 16.00 4.15 10.25
N ASN A 55 17.27 4.00 9.86
CA ASN A 55 18.33 3.54 10.77
C ASN A 55 18.47 4.49 11.97
N SER A 56 18.46 5.81 11.73
CA SER A 56 18.55 6.82 12.81
C SER A 56 17.38 6.77 13.79
N LEU A 57 16.22 6.29 13.34
CA LEU A 57 15.00 6.11 14.13
C LEU A 57 14.91 4.71 14.79
N GLY A 58 15.95 3.90 14.70
CA GLY A 58 16.02 2.58 15.33
C GLY A 58 15.30 1.46 14.55
N VAL A 59 14.95 1.69 13.29
CA VAL A 59 14.42 0.63 12.41
C VAL A 59 15.53 -0.36 12.08
N THR A 60 15.23 -1.65 12.12
CA THR A 60 16.16 -2.69 11.66
C THR A 60 16.01 -2.89 10.15
N LEU A 61 16.97 -2.39 9.37
CA LEU A 61 17.02 -2.67 7.94
C LEU A 61 17.54 -4.08 7.68
N VAL A 62 16.79 -4.86 6.90
CA VAL A 62 17.19 -6.17 6.42
C VAL A 62 17.35 -6.09 4.92
N GLU A 63 18.61 -6.09 4.47
CA GLU A 63 18.92 -6.12 3.04
C GLU A 63 18.83 -7.54 2.49
N GLY A 64 18.25 -7.67 1.30
CA GLY A 64 18.18 -8.93 0.56
C GLY A 64 17.34 -8.81 -0.70
N GLU A 65 17.61 -9.71 -1.65
CA GLU A 65 16.66 -10.02 -2.71
C GLU A 65 15.61 -11.00 -2.18
N LEU A 66 14.55 -11.28 -2.94
CA LEU A 66 13.44 -12.13 -2.50
C LEU A 66 13.78 -13.63 -2.53
N GLU A 67 14.90 -14.01 -1.93
CA GLU A 67 15.37 -15.38 -1.74
C GLU A 67 14.69 -15.99 -0.51
N HIS A 68 14.19 -17.22 -0.65
CA HIS A 68 13.35 -17.86 0.36
C HIS A 68 14.01 -17.90 1.75
N ASP A 69 15.26 -18.36 1.85
CA ASP A 69 15.97 -18.51 3.13
C ASP A 69 16.18 -17.17 3.85
N ARG A 70 16.42 -16.09 3.08
CA ARG A 70 16.62 -14.74 3.63
C ARG A 70 15.32 -14.19 4.19
N ILE A 71 14.21 -14.34 3.44
CA ILE A 71 12.86 -13.97 3.87
C ILE A 71 12.48 -14.77 5.12
N LEU A 72 12.65 -16.10 5.09
CA LEU A 72 12.32 -16.99 6.19
C LEU A 72 13.07 -16.61 7.48
N LYS A 73 14.37 -16.31 7.37
CA LYS A 73 15.20 -15.92 8.53
C LYS A 73 14.67 -14.68 9.24
N VAL A 74 14.19 -13.66 8.51
CA VAL A 74 13.64 -12.46 9.14
C VAL A 74 12.21 -12.70 9.65
N ILE A 75 11.39 -13.46 8.93
CA ILE A 75 10.01 -13.77 9.34
C ILE A 75 9.97 -14.51 10.68
N LYS A 76 10.93 -15.43 10.92
CA LYS A 76 11.07 -16.13 12.22
C LYS A 76 11.36 -15.20 13.42
N GLN A 77 11.75 -13.95 13.18
CA GLN A 77 12.14 -13.01 14.22
C GLN A 77 11.04 -12.00 14.58
N VAL A 78 9.94 -11.96 13.82
CA VAL A 78 8.88 -10.95 13.94
C VAL A 78 7.51 -11.58 14.22
N ASP A 79 6.52 -10.76 14.56
CA ASP A 79 5.17 -11.22 14.89
C ASP A 79 4.15 -10.85 13.81
N ILE A 80 4.34 -9.71 13.15
CA ILE A 80 3.43 -9.16 12.14
C ILE A 80 4.21 -8.84 10.87
N VAL A 81 3.63 -9.16 9.72
CA VAL A 81 4.18 -8.82 8.40
C VAL A 81 3.21 -7.92 7.65
N ILE A 82 3.71 -6.82 7.10
CA ILE A 82 2.97 -5.91 6.23
C ILE A 82 3.72 -5.88 4.89
N CYS A 83 3.00 -6.06 3.78
CA CYS A 83 3.55 -5.89 2.44
C CYS A 83 2.95 -4.66 1.77
N THR A 84 3.80 -3.77 1.25
CA THR A 84 3.39 -2.59 0.48
C THR A 84 4.05 -2.57 -0.90
N PHE A 85 4.08 -3.72 -1.56
CA PHE A 85 4.65 -3.87 -2.89
C PHE A 85 3.82 -3.15 -3.97
N PRO A 86 4.48 -2.52 -4.96
CA PRO A 86 3.80 -1.96 -6.12
C PRO A 86 3.22 -3.06 -7.01
N TYR A 87 2.37 -2.68 -7.97
CA TYR A 87 1.69 -3.61 -8.87
C TYR A 87 2.59 -4.66 -9.56
N PRO A 88 3.79 -4.34 -10.07
CA PRO A 88 4.67 -5.33 -10.70
C PRO A 88 5.14 -6.43 -9.75
N LEU A 89 5.16 -6.16 -8.44
CA LEU A 89 5.66 -7.08 -7.43
C LEU A 89 4.54 -7.77 -6.63
N VAL A 90 3.25 -7.60 -7.01
CA VAL A 90 2.13 -8.23 -6.29
C VAL A 90 2.29 -9.74 -6.21
N MET A 91 2.67 -10.40 -7.32
CA MET A 91 2.84 -11.86 -7.36
C MET A 91 4.07 -12.35 -6.58
N GLU A 92 5.04 -11.49 -6.33
CA GLU A 92 6.21 -11.83 -5.50
C GLU A 92 5.84 -12.07 -4.04
N GLN A 93 4.65 -11.64 -3.61
CA GLN A 93 4.10 -11.93 -2.28
C GLN A 93 3.90 -13.43 -2.03
N LEU A 94 3.82 -14.28 -3.06
CA LEU A 94 3.80 -15.73 -2.90
C LEU A 94 5.03 -16.24 -2.14
N LYS A 95 6.21 -15.64 -2.40
CA LYS A 95 7.46 -15.98 -1.71
C LYS A 95 7.41 -15.64 -0.22
N ILE A 96 6.71 -14.54 0.12
CA ILE A 96 6.47 -14.14 1.52
C ILE A 96 5.52 -15.14 2.16
N ILE A 97 4.41 -15.48 1.51
CA ILE A 97 3.42 -16.45 1.99
C ILE A 97 4.09 -17.80 2.28
N ASP A 98 4.92 -18.30 1.38
CA ASP A 98 5.62 -19.58 1.57
C ASP A 98 6.56 -19.54 2.78
N ALA A 99 7.29 -18.44 2.96
CA ALA A 99 8.13 -18.28 4.13
C ALA A 99 7.31 -18.14 5.44
N ILE A 100 6.14 -17.48 5.41
CA ILE A 100 5.22 -17.42 6.56
C ILE A 100 4.74 -18.83 6.94
N LYS A 101 4.32 -19.64 5.97
CA LYS A 101 3.89 -21.03 6.18
C LYS A 101 4.96 -21.85 6.91
N VAL A 102 6.20 -21.76 6.44
CA VAL A 102 7.34 -22.50 7.01
C VAL A 102 7.71 -21.98 8.40
N ALA A 103 7.61 -20.67 8.63
CA ALA A 103 7.98 -20.07 9.90
C ALA A 103 7.00 -20.38 11.03
N GLY A 104 5.69 -20.38 10.73
CA GLY A 104 4.62 -20.77 11.65
C GLY A 104 4.40 -19.84 12.85
N ASN A 105 5.15 -18.73 12.97
CA ASN A 105 5.11 -17.81 14.12
C ASN A 105 4.37 -16.48 13.86
N ILE A 106 3.87 -16.25 12.64
CA ILE A 106 3.23 -14.98 12.29
C ILE A 106 1.81 -14.92 12.83
N LYS A 107 1.53 -13.84 13.57
CA LYS A 107 0.22 -13.55 14.18
C LYS A 107 -0.71 -12.77 13.25
N ARG A 108 -0.15 -12.04 12.27
CA ARG A 108 -0.91 -11.30 11.27
C ARG A 108 -0.09 -10.99 10.03
N PHE A 109 -0.68 -11.21 8.85
CA PHE A 109 -0.16 -10.77 7.57
C PHE A 109 -1.13 -9.77 6.91
N LEU A 110 -0.60 -8.64 6.45
CA LEU A 110 -1.32 -7.66 5.65
C LEU A 110 -0.71 -7.67 4.23
N PRO A 111 -1.41 -8.21 3.22
CA PRO A 111 -0.93 -8.13 1.84
C PRO A 111 -1.06 -6.70 1.28
N SER A 112 -0.45 -6.46 0.12
CA SER A 112 -0.43 -5.16 -0.55
C SER A 112 -1.73 -4.86 -1.31
N ASP A 113 -2.81 -4.65 -0.55
CA ASP A 113 -4.13 -4.28 -1.08
C ASP A 113 -4.22 -2.75 -1.21
N PHE A 114 -4.49 -2.03 -0.11
CA PHE A 114 -4.41 -0.57 0.03
C PHE A 114 -5.04 0.24 -1.12
N GLY A 115 -6.22 -0.16 -1.59
CA GLY A 115 -6.93 0.51 -2.68
C GLY A 115 -8.44 0.28 -2.61
N VAL A 116 -9.03 -0.14 -3.73
CA VAL A 116 -10.41 -0.65 -3.81
C VAL A 116 -10.56 -1.96 -3.02
N GLU A 117 -11.80 -2.37 -2.75
CA GLU A 117 -12.08 -3.70 -2.22
C GLU A 117 -12.24 -4.71 -3.37
N GLU A 118 -11.15 -5.37 -3.75
CA GLU A 118 -11.07 -6.17 -4.98
C GLU A 118 -12.04 -7.36 -5.04
N ASP A 119 -12.49 -7.92 -3.92
CA ASP A 119 -13.48 -9.01 -3.93
C ASP A 119 -14.92 -8.52 -4.24
N LYS A 120 -15.15 -7.20 -4.23
CA LYS A 120 -16.49 -6.60 -4.41
C LYS A 120 -16.64 -5.80 -5.70
N VAL A 121 -15.56 -5.54 -6.44
CA VAL A 121 -15.55 -4.65 -7.59
C VAL A 121 -15.13 -5.35 -8.88
N HIS A 122 -15.61 -4.83 -10.01
CA HIS A 122 -15.35 -5.36 -11.35
C HIS A 122 -15.08 -4.19 -12.31
N PRO A 123 -13.86 -3.63 -12.34
CA PRO A 123 -13.49 -2.54 -13.25
C PRO A 123 -13.30 -3.00 -14.70
N LEU A 124 -12.90 -2.08 -15.58
CA LEU A 124 -12.56 -2.43 -16.97
C LEU A 124 -11.34 -3.37 -17.02
N PRO A 125 -11.22 -4.20 -18.08
CA PRO A 125 -10.20 -5.27 -18.16
C PRO A 125 -8.76 -4.86 -17.81
N PRO A 126 -8.24 -3.68 -18.23
CA PRO A 126 -6.85 -3.30 -17.93
C PRO A 126 -6.55 -3.22 -16.43
N PHE A 127 -7.51 -2.78 -15.60
CA PHE A 127 -7.36 -2.73 -14.15
C PHE A 127 -7.71 -4.08 -13.50
N GLN A 128 -8.71 -4.80 -14.04
CA GLN A 128 -9.10 -6.12 -13.55
C GLN A 128 -7.90 -7.09 -13.48
N VAL A 129 -7.02 -7.09 -14.49
CA VAL A 129 -5.80 -7.93 -14.51
C VAL A 129 -4.91 -7.73 -13.27
N PHE A 130 -4.87 -6.52 -12.71
CA PHE A 130 -4.12 -6.25 -11.49
C PHE A 130 -4.87 -6.66 -10.23
N LEU A 131 -6.19 -6.49 -10.21
CA LEU A 131 -7.03 -6.95 -9.10
C LEU A 131 -7.02 -8.48 -8.99
N ASP A 132 -7.08 -9.19 -10.11
CA ASP A 132 -7.02 -10.66 -10.15
C ASP A 132 -5.75 -11.20 -9.50
N LYS A 133 -4.61 -10.50 -9.67
CA LYS A 133 -3.35 -10.86 -9.00
C LYS A 133 -3.47 -10.71 -7.49
N LYS A 134 -4.13 -9.66 -6.98
CA LYS A 134 -4.33 -9.46 -5.54
C LYS A 134 -5.36 -10.44 -4.96
N ILE A 135 -6.47 -10.68 -5.66
CA ILE A 135 -7.44 -11.72 -5.32
C ILE A 135 -6.73 -13.08 -5.19
N LYS A 136 -5.86 -13.42 -6.14
CA LYS A 136 -5.06 -14.64 -6.04
C LYS A 136 -4.20 -14.67 -4.78
N ILE A 137 -3.54 -13.57 -4.41
CA ILE A 137 -2.78 -13.46 -3.16
C ILE A 137 -3.70 -13.70 -1.94
N ARG A 138 -4.90 -13.09 -1.90
CA ARG A 138 -5.88 -13.31 -0.82
C ARG A 138 -6.27 -14.78 -0.69
N ARG A 139 -6.60 -15.45 -1.80
CA ARG A 139 -6.95 -16.88 -1.82
C ARG A 139 -5.80 -17.78 -1.36
N GLU A 140 -4.56 -17.45 -1.70
CA GLU A 140 -3.37 -18.20 -1.23
C GLU A 140 -3.14 -18.03 0.28
N ILE A 141 -3.41 -16.85 0.84
CA ILE A 141 -3.34 -16.58 2.29
C ILE A 141 -4.41 -17.41 3.03
N GLU A 142 -5.64 -17.43 2.54
CA GLU A 142 -6.75 -18.18 3.12
C GLU A 142 -6.50 -19.70 3.06
N ALA A 143 -6.08 -20.21 1.90
CA ALA A 143 -5.73 -21.63 1.72
C ALA A 143 -4.61 -22.06 2.67
N ALA A 144 -3.66 -21.17 2.95
CA ALA A 144 -2.57 -21.37 3.90
C ALA A 144 -2.98 -21.26 5.37
N ARG A 145 -4.22 -20.82 5.67
CA ARG A 145 -4.72 -20.50 7.01
C ARG A 145 -3.82 -19.49 7.75
N ILE A 146 -3.23 -18.56 7.01
CA ILE A 146 -2.42 -17.48 7.61
C ILE A 146 -3.38 -16.45 8.21
N PRO A 147 -3.19 -16.02 9.48
CA PRO A 147 -4.01 -14.94 10.04
C PRO A 147 -3.80 -13.64 9.24
N TYR A 148 -4.86 -13.01 8.76
CA TYR A 148 -4.76 -11.88 7.82
C TYR A 148 -5.61 -10.66 8.17
N THR A 149 -5.32 -9.55 7.51
CA THR A 149 -6.19 -8.38 7.42
C THR A 149 -6.04 -7.77 6.02
N PHE A 150 -7.12 -7.79 5.26
CA PHE A 150 -7.21 -7.09 3.98
C PHE A 150 -7.65 -5.65 4.24
N VAL A 151 -6.97 -4.70 3.61
CA VAL A 151 -7.19 -3.27 3.87
C VAL A 151 -7.58 -2.58 2.57
N SER A 152 -8.85 -2.28 2.43
CA SER A 152 -9.36 -1.33 1.44
C SER A 152 -9.14 0.10 1.97
N ALA A 153 -8.12 0.77 1.45
CA ALA A 153 -7.70 2.11 1.93
C ALA A 153 -8.32 3.25 1.12
N ASN A 154 -9.16 2.94 0.13
CA ASN A 154 -9.72 3.90 -0.81
C ASN A 154 -8.62 4.72 -1.53
N CYS A 155 -8.93 5.95 -1.92
CA CYS A 155 -7.98 6.86 -2.56
C CYS A 155 -6.93 7.37 -1.56
N PHE A 156 -5.65 7.31 -1.94
CA PHE A 156 -4.60 8.06 -1.25
C PHE A 156 -4.81 9.56 -1.44
N GLY A 157 -5.20 10.28 -0.38
CA GLY A 157 -5.62 11.67 -0.45
C GLY A 157 -4.63 12.58 -1.19
N ALA A 158 -3.39 12.71 -0.71
CA ALA A 158 -2.39 13.58 -1.36
C ALA A 158 -2.00 13.11 -2.77
N TYR A 159 -2.13 11.82 -3.08
CA TYR A 159 -1.87 11.30 -4.42
C TYR A 159 -2.92 11.82 -5.41
N PHE A 160 -4.21 11.66 -5.07
CA PHE A 160 -5.30 12.06 -5.95
C PHE A 160 -5.56 13.56 -5.96
N VAL A 161 -5.27 14.31 -4.88
CA VAL A 161 -5.27 15.79 -4.94
C VAL A 161 -4.24 16.30 -5.95
N ASN A 162 -3.02 15.78 -5.92
CA ASN A 162 -2.01 16.11 -6.93
C ASN A 162 -2.45 15.71 -8.34
N PHE A 163 -3.03 14.51 -8.50
CA PHE A 163 -3.46 14.00 -9.79
C PHE A 163 -4.61 14.81 -10.41
N LEU A 164 -5.65 15.10 -9.63
CA LEU A 164 -6.87 15.75 -10.11
C LEU A 164 -6.72 17.27 -10.23
N LEU A 165 -6.14 17.91 -9.20
CA LEU A 165 -6.10 19.37 -9.11
C LEU A 165 -4.80 19.97 -9.65
N ARG A 166 -3.74 19.17 -9.79
CA ARG A 166 -2.43 19.58 -10.31
C ARG A 166 -1.98 20.94 -9.74
N PRO A 167 -1.94 21.11 -8.40
CA PRO A 167 -1.75 22.43 -7.77
C PRO A 167 -0.39 23.06 -8.06
N TYR A 168 0.57 22.27 -8.55
CA TYR A 168 1.89 22.69 -8.97
C TYR A 168 1.94 23.21 -10.42
N GLU A 169 0.88 23.06 -11.21
CA GLU A 169 0.79 23.57 -12.58
C GLU A 169 0.24 25.00 -12.61
N SER A 170 0.73 25.80 -13.56
CA SER A 170 0.22 27.16 -13.80
C SER A 170 -1.14 27.15 -14.52
N ASN A 171 -1.43 26.10 -15.29
CA ASN A 171 -2.70 25.93 -15.99
C ASN A 171 -3.85 25.79 -14.97
N LYS A 172 -4.93 26.54 -15.20
CA LYS A 172 -6.11 26.55 -14.33
C LYS A 172 -7.25 25.64 -14.83
N ASP A 173 -7.12 25.08 -16.02
CA ASP A 173 -8.09 24.13 -16.55
C ASP A 173 -7.96 22.78 -15.82
N ILE A 174 -9.07 22.32 -15.25
CA ILE A 174 -9.15 21.05 -14.53
C ILE A 174 -9.91 20.04 -15.40
N VAL A 175 -9.37 18.82 -15.49
CA VAL A 175 -10.02 17.71 -16.19
C VAL A 175 -11.01 17.04 -15.24
N VAL A 176 -12.25 16.88 -15.69
CA VAL A 176 -13.29 16.11 -14.98
C VAL A 176 -13.56 14.82 -15.75
N TYR A 177 -13.37 13.68 -15.10
CA TYR A 177 -13.67 12.36 -15.65
C TYR A 177 -15.12 12.01 -15.33
N GLY A 178 -16.01 11.82 -16.31
CA GLY A 178 -17.45 11.79 -15.96
C GLY A 178 -18.52 11.46 -16.99
N ASN A 179 -18.19 11.02 -18.22
CA ASN A 179 -19.23 10.51 -19.14
C ASN A 179 -19.16 9.00 -19.38
N GLY A 180 -18.14 8.31 -18.83
CA GLY A 180 -17.91 6.88 -19.02
C GLY A 180 -17.44 6.47 -20.42
N GLU A 181 -17.26 7.43 -21.34
CA GLU A 181 -16.68 7.17 -22.65
C GLU A 181 -15.15 7.17 -22.53
N THR A 182 -14.52 6.08 -22.93
CA THR A 182 -13.06 5.97 -23.00
C THR A 182 -12.65 5.75 -24.45
N LYS A 183 -11.63 6.49 -24.92
CA LYS A 183 -10.95 6.11 -26.15
C LYS A 183 -10.12 4.85 -25.87
N ASP A 184 -10.09 3.91 -26.82
CA ASP A 184 -9.15 2.79 -26.75
C ASP A 184 -7.72 3.34 -26.72
N LEU A 185 -7.03 3.10 -25.62
CA LEU A 185 -5.61 3.41 -25.45
C LEU A 185 -4.81 2.10 -25.53
N PRO A 186 -3.57 2.13 -26.04
CA PRO A 186 -2.70 0.97 -25.95
C PRO A 186 -2.28 0.71 -24.50
N PRO A 187 -1.90 -0.52 -24.14
CA PRO A 187 -1.18 -0.79 -22.90
C PRO A 187 0.24 -0.21 -22.94
N PRO A 188 0.75 0.37 -21.84
CA PRO A 188 0.15 0.45 -20.50
C PRO A 188 -0.72 1.70 -20.23
N GLU A 189 -0.97 2.57 -21.21
CA GLU A 189 -1.71 3.82 -21.05
C GLU A 189 -3.20 3.62 -20.71
N ASP A 190 -3.77 2.46 -21.07
CA ASP A 190 -5.13 2.05 -20.72
C ASP A 190 -5.32 1.75 -19.22
N ILE A 191 -4.25 1.41 -18.49
CA ILE A 191 -4.33 1.04 -17.07
C ILE A 191 -4.73 2.23 -16.19
N PRO A 192 -4.04 3.39 -16.21
CA PRO A 192 -4.47 4.54 -15.43
C PRO A 192 -5.91 4.97 -15.75
N VAL A 193 -6.31 4.95 -17.03
CA VAL A 193 -7.67 5.34 -17.44
C VAL A 193 -8.71 4.37 -16.89
N SER A 194 -8.43 3.06 -16.91
CA SER A 194 -9.30 2.04 -16.31
C SER A 194 -9.46 2.23 -14.79
N ILE A 195 -8.39 2.60 -14.08
CA ILE A 195 -8.45 2.94 -12.64
C ILE A 195 -9.32 4.19 -12.41
N LEU A 196 -9.12 5.25 -13.20
CA LEU A 196 -9.90 6.48 -13.10
C LEU A 196 -11.38 6.23 -13.39
N HIS A 197 -11.68 5.39 -14.38
CA HIS A 197 -13.06 4.98 -14.68
C HIS A 197 -13.69 4.25 -13.49
N SER A 198 -13.00 3.27 -12.90
CA SER A 198 -13.48 2.53 -11.72
C SER A 198 -13.79 3.47 -10.55
N ILE A 199 -12.87 4.38 -10.24
CA ILE A 199 -12.98 5.25 -9.06
C ILE A 199 -13.98 6.39 -9.30
N PHE A 200 -13.83 7.15 -10.39
CA PHE A 200 -14.50 8.44 -10.59
C PHE A 200 -15.72 8.39 -11.52
N VAL A 201 -15.91 7.31 -12.28
CA VAL A 201 -17.11 7.13 -13.12
C VAL A 201 -18.04 6.09 -12.51
N LYS A 202 -17.53 4.88 -12.24
CA LYS A 202 -18.33 3.78 -11.68
C LYS A 202 -18.56 3.92 -10.17
N GLY A 203 -17.68 4.66 -9.48
CA GLY A 203 -17.79 4.89 -8.04
C GLY A 203 -17.49 3.63 -7.22
N ASP A 204 -16.61 2.75 -7.68
CA ASP A 204 -16.31 1.44 -7.07
C ASP A 204 -15.77 1.51 -5.62
N LEU A 205 -15.44 2.71 -5.12
CA LEU A 205 -15.07 2.91 -3.71
C LEU A 205 -16.27 3.14 -2.77
N MET A 206 -17.44 3.45 -3.33
CA MET A 206 -18.63 3.91 -2.58
C MET A 206 -19.93 3.28 -3.08
N ASN A 207 -19.88 2.33 -4.01
CA ASN A 207 -21.06 1.72 -4.64
C ASN A 207 -21.51 0.39 -3.99
N PHE A 208 -21.03 0.10 -2.79
CA PHE A 208 -21.44 -1.06 -2.00
C PHE A 208 -21.61 -0.65 -0.53
N GLU A 209 -22.42 -1.42 0.19
CA GLU A 209 -22.62 -1.27 1.63
C GLU A 209 -21.68 -2.21 2.40
N LEU A 210 -21.33 -1.84 3.62
CA LEU A 210 -20.56 -2.70 4.52
C LEU A 210 -21.43 -3.89 4.97
N GLY A 211 -20.92 -5.10 4.80
CA GLY A 211 -21.48 -6.34 5.32
C GLY A 211 -21.22 -6.52 6.82
N GLU A 212 -21.79 -7.57 7.40
CA GLU A 212 -21.72 -7.84 8.84
C GLU A 212 -20.29 -8.04 9.36
N ASP A 213 -19.42 -8.64 8.55
CA ASP A 213 -18.02 -8.91 8.89
C ASP A 213 -17.06 -7.78 8.48
N ASP A 214 -17.55 -6.73 7.82
CA ASP A 214 -16.72 -5.59 7.42
C ASP A 214 -16.50 -4.64 8.61
N LEU A 215 -15.28 -4.12 8.72
CA LEU A 215 -14.93 -3.13 9.74
C LEU A 215 -14.58 -1.80 9.10
N GLU A 216 -15.16 -0.72 9.62
CA GLU A 216 -14.79 0.65 9.26
C GLU A 216 -13.79 1.18 10.30
N ALA A 217 -12.57 1.47 9.86
CA ALA A 217 -11.44 1.76 10.74
C ALA A 217 -11.63 3.03 11.58
N SER A 218 -12.35 4.04 11.09
CA SER A 218 -12.61 5.29 11.82
C SER A 218 -13.48 5.09 13.07
N LYS A 219 -14.26 3.99 13.11
CA LYS A 219 -15.06 3.60 14.29
C LYS A 219 -14.28 2.77 15.33
N LEU A 220 -13.08 2.28 15.00
CA LEU A 220 -12.34 1.37 15.88
C LEU A 220 -11.51 2.07 16.96
N TYR A 221 -11.06 3.30 16.69
CA TYR A 221 -10.12 4.01 17.54
C TYR A 221 -10.59 5.45 17.79
N PRO A 222 -11.39 5.72 18.84
CA PRO A 222 -11.98 7.03 19.09
C PRO A 222 -10.96 8.17 19.22
N ASP A 223 -9.73 7.86 19.66
CA ASP A 223 -8.64 8.81 19.82
C ASP A 223 -7.89 9.11 18.50
N TYR A 224 -8.19 8.38 17.42
CA TYR A 224 -7.57 8.54 16.12
C TYR A 224 -8.59 8.96 15.07
N ASN A 225 -8.41 10.17 14.55
CA ASN A 225 -9.27 10.73 13.50
C ASN A 225 -8.51 10.81 12.18
N TYR A 226 -9.20 10.47 11.08
CA TYR A 226 -8.69 10.74 9.75
C TYR A 226 -8.61 12.26 9.51
N THR A 227 -7.55 12.70 8.84
CA THR A 227 -7.47 14.07 8.33
C THR A 227 -8.60 14.27 7.32
N SER A 228 -9.49 15.22 7.59
CA SER A 228 -10.57 15.61 6.69
C SER A 228 -10.03 16.18 5.37
N ILE A 229 -10.85 16.16 4.31
CA ILE A 229 -10.50 16.76 3.01
C ILE A 229 -10.11 18.24 3.16
N ASP A 230 -10.85 19.01 3.95
CA ASP A 230 -10.59 20.44 4.21
C ASP A 230 -9.15 20.68 4.73
N LYS A 231 -8.80 20.06 5.86
CA LYS A 231 -7.43 20.04 6.40
C LYS A 231 -6.36 19.50 5.44
N LEU A 232 -6.71 18.55 4.56
CA LEU A 232 -5.79 18.10 3.53
C LEU A 232 -5.54 19.21 2.50
N LEU A 233 -6.57 19.92 2.07
CA LEU A 233 -6.45 21.05 1.15
C LEU A 233 -5.66 22.20 1.78
N ASP A 234 -5.87 22.51 3.07
CA ASP A 234 -5.04 23.47 3.81
C ASP A 234 -3.56 23.13 3.75
N LYS A 235 -3.23 21.84 3.88
CA LYS A 235 -1.85 21.38 3.74
C LYS A 235 -1.29 21.69 2.36
N PHE A 236 -2.09 21.54 1.29
CA PHE A 236 -1.67 21.89 -0.07
C PHE A 236 -1.49 23.39 -0.29
N LEU A 237 -2.13 24.24 0.51
CA LEU A 237 -1.93 25.69 0.47
C LEU A 237 -0.63 26.13 1.16
N VAL A 238 -0.18 25.39 2.18
CA VAL A 238 0.97 25.77 3.02
C VAL A 238 2.25 25.01 2.66
N ASP A 239 2.18 23.69 2.54
CA ASP A 239 3.32 22.78 2.29
C ASP A 239 2.84 21.56 1.49
N PRO A 240 2.63 21.72 0.17
CA PRO A 240 2.04 20.68 -0.67
C PRO A 240 2.98 19.46 -0.78
N PRO A 241 2.50 18.24 -0.45
CA PRO A 241 3.26 17.03 -0.73
C PRO A 241 3.55 16.90 -2.23
N PRO A 242 4.76 16.46 -2.63
CA PRO A 242 5.12 16.35 -4.03
C PRO A 242 4.25 15.30 -4.75
N PRO A 243 3.99 15.46 -6.06
CA PRO A 243 3.27 14.47 -6.84
C PRO A 243 4.04 13.16 -6.91
N ALA A 244 3.31 12.07 -7.12
CA ALA A 244 3.85 10.72 -7.31
C ALA A 244 3.08 10.00 -8.40
N SER A 245 3.70 8.98 -8.99
CA SER A 245 3.06 8.09 -9.96
C SER A 245 3.28 6.64 -9.56
N ALA A 246 2.23 5.83 -9.61
CA ALA A 246 2.32 4.40 -9.39
C ALA A 246 3.10 3.72 -10.53
N SER A 247 3.90 2.69 -10.19
CA SER A 247 4.53 1.83 -11.20
C SER A 247 3.57 0.69 -11.54
N PHE A 248 3.35 0.51 -12.85
CA PHE A 248 2.59 -0.59 -13.44
C PHE A 248 3.48 -1.59 -14.20
N GLN A 249 4.77 -1.25 -14.32
CA GLN A 249 5.86 -2.05 -14.90
C GLN A 249 7.07 -2.01 -13.97
#